data_AF-A0A975FVN1-F1
#
_entry.id   AF-A0A975FVN1-F1
#
_cell.length_a   1.000
_cell.length_b   1.000
_cell.length_c   1.000
_cell.angle_alpha   90.00
_cell.angle_beta   90.00
_cell.angle_gamma   90.00
#
_symmetry.space_group_name_H-M   'P 1'
#
loop_
_entity.id
_entity.type
_entity.pdbx_description
1 polymer ?
#
loop_
_entity_poly.entity_id
_entity_poly.type
_entity_poly.pdbx_seq_one_letter_code
_entity_poly.pdbx_strand_id
1 'polypeptide(L)'
;MDEEIQMLVVSQRAMPHLIALAEQEIARNRAIHEECGDDWPDDFDANDIHVFEIMLESLLAVQGRGEAIVDFTGKPGWFLLGALPDYVKRLGPSLTNEDFSSLEHVYVQGALPGARPFPTR
;
A
#
# COMPACT_ATOMS: atom_id res chain seq x y z
N MET A 1 9.22 20.29 10.62
CA MET A 1 8.18 19.88 9.67
C MET A 1 7.39 18.88 10.46
N ASP A 2 6.23 19.28 10.96
CA ASP A 2 5.40 18.39 11.77
C ASP A 2 4.96 17.27 10.83
N GLU A 3 5.43 16.05 11.09
CA GLU A 3 4.95 14.87 10.37
C GLU A 3 3.47 14.75 10.70
N GLU A 4 2.63 15.17 9.76
CA GLU A 4 1.18 15.07 9.89
C GLU A 4 0.87 13.58 10.08
N ILE A 5 0.42 13.23 11.28
CA ILE A 5 0.06 11.85 11.62
C ILE A 5 -1.11 11.45 10.72
N GLN A 6 -0.85 10.54 9.78
CA GLN A 6 -1.85 10.11 8.83
C GLN A 6 -2.47 8.78 9.29
N MET A 7 -3.47 8.93 10.16
CA MET A 7 -4.33 7.83 10.57
C MET A 7 -5.33 7.54 9.46
N LEU A 8 -5.26 6.34 8.87
CA LEU A 8 -6.23 5.93 7.84
C LEU A 8 -7.30 5.05 8.46
N VAL A 9 -8.56 5.31 8.09
CA VAL A 9 -9.68 4.43 8.39
C VAL A 9 -9.84 3.44 7.24
N VAL A 10 -9.41 2.21 7.48
CA VAL A 10 -9.43 1.07 6.57
C VAL A 10 -10.65 0.20 6.86
N SER A 11 -11.52 0.01 5.86
CA SER A 11 -12.67 -0.88 6.00
C SER A 11 -12.24 -2.35 6.01
N GLN A 12 -13.07 -3.22 6.58
CA GLN A 12 -12.87 -4.68 6.53
C GLN A 12 -12.78 -5.23 5.09
N ARG A 13 -13.33 -4.50 4.10
CA ARG A 13 -13.22 -4.83 2.68
C ARG A 13 -11.89 -4.40 2.09
N ALA A 14 -11.40 -3.21 2.44
CA ALA A 14 -10.10 -2.73 1.97
C ALA A 14 -8.93 -3.53 2.59
N MET A 15 -9.04 -3.91 3.86
CA MET A 15 -7.99 -4.58 4.63
C MET A 15 -7.31 -5.76 3.88
N PRO A 16 -8.03 -6.79 3.38
CA PRO A 16 -7.40 -7.90 2.66
C PRO A 16 -6.67 -7.46 1.38
N HIS A 17 -7.13 -6.40 0.71
CA HIS A 17 -6.46 -5.86 -0.48
C HIS A 17 -5.16 -5.14 -0.13
N LEU A 18 -5.14 -4.36 0.96
CA LEU A 18 -3.92 -3.68 1.40
C LEU A 18 -2.86 -4.68 1.88
N ILE A 19 -3.28 -5.75 2.56
CA ILE A 19 -2.40 -6.88 2.94
C ILE A 19 -1.83 -7.53 1.68
N ALA A 20 -2.70 -7.91 0.73
CA ALA A 20 -2.26 -8.56 -0.51
C ALA A 20 -1.34 -7.65 -1.35
N LEU A 21 -1.57 -6.33 -1.33
CA LEU A 21 -0.67 -5.36 -1.95
C LEU A 21 0.71 -5.40 -1.29
N ALA A 22 0.78 -5.32 0.04
CA ALA A 22 2.03 -5.37 0.78
C ALA A 22 2.83 -6.65 0.48
N GLU A 23 2.16 -7.80 0.53
CA GLU A 23 2.76 -9.10 0.22
C GLU A 23 3.31 -9.16 -1.22
N GLN A 24 2.57 -8.63 -2.18
CA GLN A 24 2.97 -8.60 -3.59
C GLN A 24 4.18 -7.69 -3.81
N GLU A 25 4.22 -6.53 -3.16
CA GLU A 25 5.37 -5.62 -3.26
C GLU A 25 6.62 -6.18 -2.56
N ILE A 26 6.47 -6.85 -1.41
CA ILE A 26 7.59 -7.58 -0.77
C ILE A 26 8.13 -8.64 -1.72
N ALA A 27 7.25 -9.47 -2.30
CA ALA A 27 7.63 -10.53 -3.22
C ALA A 27 8.32 -9.96 -4.49
N ARG A 28 7.79 -8.88 -5.06
CA ARG A 28 8.37 -8.19 -6.22
C ARG A 28 9.78 -7.69 -5.91
N ASN A 29 9.96 -6.99 -4.79
CA ASN A 29 11.27 -6.43 -4.43
C ASN A 29 12.29 -7.52 -4.10
N ARG A 30 11.88 -8.62 -3.46
CA ARG A 30 12.75 -9.78 -3.24
C ARG A 30 13.17 -10.44 -4.55
N ALA A 31 12.24 -10.61 -5.50
CA ALA A 31 12.56 -11.15 -6.81
C ALA A 31 13.58 -10.28 -7.56
N ILE A 32 13.41 -8.95 -7.56
CA ILE A 32 14.40 -8.03 -8.16
C ILE A 32 15.77 -8.18 -7.48
N HIS A 33 15.79 -8.19 -6.14
CA HIS A 33 17.02 -8.35 -5.37
C HIS A 33 17.77 -9.66 -5.69
N GLU A 34 17.04 -10.76 -5.85
CA GLU A 34 17.62 -12.09 -6.13
C GLU A 34 18.02 -12.28 -7.61
N GLU A 35 17.22 -11.79 -8.55
CA GLU A 35 17.40 -12.04 -9.99
C GLU A 35 18.44 -11.11 -10.64
N CYS A 36 18.55 -9.88 -10.16
CA CYS A 36 19.38 -8.85 -10.81
C CYS A 36 20.83 -8.80 -10.30
N GLY A 37 21.19 -9.52 -9.23
CA GLY A 37 22.57 -9.56 -8.73
C GLY A 37 23.09 -8.17 -8.34
N ASP A 38 24.09 -7.65 -9.06
CA ASP A 38 24.63 -6.29 -8.88
C ASP A 38 24.04 -5.26 -9.89
N ASP A 39 23.24 -5.70 -10.88
CA ASP A 39 22.65 -4.86 -11.94
C ASP A 39 21.18 -4.52 -11.62
N TRP A 40 20.94 -3.90 -10.47
CA TRP A 40 19.60 -3.47 -10.06
C TRP A 40 19.08 -2.30 -10.91
N PRO A 41 17.75 -2.19 -11.09
CA PRO A 41 17.14 -0.97 -11.62
C PRO A 41 17.56 0.27 -10.81
N ASP A 42 17.75 1.41 -11.47
CA ASP A 42 18.18 2.66 -10.83
C ASP A 42 17.24 3.14 -9.71
N ASP A 43 15.97 2.72 -9.74
CA ASP A 43 14.92 3.08 -8.80
C ASP A 43 14.68 2.02 -7.71
N PHE A 44 15.44 0.92 -7.70
CA PHE A 44 15.33 -0.12 -6.70
C PHE A 44 16.15 0.22 -5.43
N ASP A 45 15.50 0.20 -4.28
CA ASP A 45 16.16 0.25 -2.96
C ASP A 45 15.79 -1.01 -2.16
N ALA A 46 16.79 -1.81 -1.77
CA ALA A 46 16.56 -3.03 -0.98
C ALA A 46 15.89 -2.74 0.38
N ASN A 47 16.02 -1.51 0.91
CA ASN A 47 15.33 -1.08 2.13
C ASN A 47 13.80 -1.00 1.96
N ASP A 48 13.30 -0.91 0.73
CA ASP A 48 11.87 -0.87 0.43
C ASP A 48 11.15 -2.13 0.90
N ILE A 49 11.84 -3.28 0.86
CA ILE A 49 11.34 -4.56 1.40
C ILE A 49 10.95 -4.37 2.87
N HIS A 50 11.83 -3.75 3.66
CA HIS A 50 11.59 -3.54 5.08
C HIS A 50 10.44 -2.56 5.35
N VAL A 51 10.29 -1.52 4.51
CA VAL A 51 9.16 -0.58 4.61
C VAL A 51 7.83 -1.31 4.38
N PHE A 52 7.75 -2.18 3.37
CA PHE A 52 6.54 -2.97 3.12
C PHE A 52 6.30 -4.04 4.21
N GLU A 53 7.34 -4.62 4.81
CA GLU A 53 7.21 -5.53 5.95
C GLU A 53 6.59 -4.83 7.17
N ILE A 54 7.07 -3.63 7.53
CA ILE A 54 6.48 -2.81 8.61
C ILE A 54 5.01 -2.49 8.32
N MET A 55 4.70 -2.16 7.06
CA MET A 55 3.33 -1.88 6.61
C MET A 55 2.44 -3.12 6.78
N LEU A 56 2.92 -4.29 6.37
CA LEU A 56 2.20 -5.56 6.50
C LEU A 56 1.98 -5.94 7.96
N GLU A 57 3.00 -5.83 8.81
CA GLU A 57 2.89 -6.07 10.25
C GLU A 57 1.82 -5.17 10.89
N SER A 58 1.80 -3.89 10.53
CA SER A 58 0.80 -2.93 11.01
C SER A 58 -0.62 -3.30 10.59
N LEU A 59 -0.82 -3.69 9.33
CA LEU A 59 -2.11 -4.14 8.79
C LEU A 59 -2.61 -5.40 9.50
N LEU A 60 -1.75 -6.41 9.65
CA LEU A 60 -2.08 -7.66 10.34
C LEU A 60 -2.40 -7.45 11.82
N ALA A 61 -1.66 -6.56 12.49
CA ALA A 61 -1.91 -6.22 13.88
C ALA A 61 -3.29 -5.54 14.06
N VAL A 62 -3.64 -4.60 13.19
CA VAL A 62 -4.96 -3.93 13.20
C VAL A 62 -6.08 -4.92 12.89
N GLN A 63 -5.90 -5.77 11.87
CA GLN A 63 -6.87 -6.82 11.52
C GLN A 63 -7.09 -7.78 12.70
N GLY A 64 -6.02 -8.24 13.36
CA GLY A 64 -6.08 -9.15 14.50
C GLY A 64 -6.79 -8.57 15.72
N ARG A 65 -6.75 -7.24 15.91
CA ARG A 65 -7.50 -6.53 16.95
C ARG A 65 -8.95 -6.21 16.57
N GLY A 66 -9.34 -6.43 15.31
CA GLY A 66 -10.65 -6.03 14.79
C GLY A 66 -10.84 -4.52 14.71
N GLU A 67 -9.74 -3.76 14.67
CA GLU A 67 -9.74 -2.31 14.53
C GLU A 67 -9.85 -1.91 13.05
N ALA A 68 -10.25 -0.65 12.81
CA ALA A 68 -10.33 -0.08 11.47
C ALA A 68 -9.29 1.01 11.22
N ILE A 69 -8.51 1.39 12.24
CA ILE A 69 -7.59 2.52 12.15
C ILE A 69 -6.18 1.99 12.04
N VAL A 70 -5.48 2.37 10.97
CA VAL A 70 -4.08 2.03 10.75
C VAL A 70 -3.26 3.31 10.81
N ASP A 71 -2.19 3.28 11.60
CA ASP A 71 -1.19 4.33 11.60
C ASP A 71 -0.21 4.08 10.45
N PHE A 72 -0.28 4.92 9.43
CA PHE A 72 0.65 4.90 8.30
C PHE A 72 1.52 6.16 8.24
N THR A 73 1.79 6.76 9.41
CA THR A 73 2.68 7.93 9.50
C THR A 73 4.06 7.61 8.93
N GLY A 74 4.61 8.55 8.17
CA GLY A 74 5.94 8.44 7.57
C GLY A 74 5.97 7.59 6.29
N LYS A 75 7.07 6.87 6.09
CA LYS A 75 7.35 6.14 4.83
C LYS A 75 6.29 5.09 4.45
N PRO A 76 5.75 4.26 5.36
CA PRO A 76 4.77 3.24 4.98
C PRO A 76 3.53 3.78 4.27
N GLY A 77 2.99 4.93 4.71
CA GLY A 77 1.85 5.57 4.05
C GLY A 77 2.15 6.01 2.62
N TRP A 78 3.32 6.63 2.39
CA TRP A 78 3.76 7.01 1.05
C TRP A 78 3.91 5.82 0.11
N PHE A 79 4.45 4.71 0.62
CA PHE A 79 4.62 3.48 -0.14
C PHE A 79 3.27 2.85 -0.51
N LEU A 80 2.33 2.83 0.44
CA LEU A 80 0.97 2.37 0.17
C LEU A 80 0.32 3.19 -0.95
N LEU A 81 0.35 4.52 -0.83
CA LEU A 81 -0.28 5.41 -1.79
C LEU A 81 0.43 5.40 -3.15
N GLY A 82 1.74 5.15 -3.17
CA GLY A 82 2.49 4.95 -4.41
C GLY A 82 2.07 3.67 -5.15
N ALA A 83 1.90 2.56 -4.42
CA ALA A 83 1.62 1.25 -5.01
C ALA A 83 0.12 0.99 -5.29
N LEU A 84 -0.79 1.62 -4.54
CA LEU A 84 -2.22 1.34 -4.61
C LEU A 84 -2.85 1.59 -6.00
N PRO A 85 -2.53 2.67 -6.73
CA PRO A 85 -3.02 2.87 -8.09
C PRO A 85 -2.70 1.72 -9.05
N ASP A 86 -1.45 1.22 -9.01
CA ASP A 86 -1.02 0.14 -9.90
C ASP A 86 -1.63 -1.20 -9.50
N TYR A 87 -1.80 -1.44 -8.19
CA TYR A 87 -2.56 -2.59 -7.67
C TYR A 87 -4.00 -2.60 -8.19
N VAL A 88 -4.69 -1.45 -8.11
CA VAL A 88 -6.08 -1.30 -8.58
C VAL A 88 -6.17 -1.43 -10.09
N LYS A 89 -5.24 -0.84 -10.84
CA LYS A 89 -5.17 -0.98 -12.29
C LYS A 89 -4.97 -2.44 -12.71
N ARG A 90 -4.10 -3.18 -12.01
CA ARG A 90 -3.83 -4.60 -12.27
C ARG A 90 -5.05 -5.48 -11.96
N LEU A 91 -5.76 -5.21 -10.86
CA LEU A 91 -6.90 -6.02 -10.42
C LEU A 91 -8.26 -5.51 -10.90
N GLY A 92 -8.33 -4.35 -11.54
CA GLY A 92 -9.58 -3.66 -11.90
C GLY A 92 -10.67 -4.53 -12.54
N PRO A 93 -10.34 -5.46 -13.46
CA PRO A 93 -11.32 -6.40 -14.01
C PRO A 93 -11.94 -7.35 -12.97
N SER A 94 -11.22 -7.66 -11.90
CA SER A 94 -11.58 -8.64 -10.87
C SER A 94 -12.13 -8.02 -9.58
N LEU A 95 -11.96 -6.72 -9.37
CA LEU A 95 -12.49 -6.01 -8.20
C LEU A 95 -14.01 -5.89 -8.28
N THR A 96 -14.72 -6.03 -7.17
CA THR A 96 -16.12 -5.59 -7.13
C THR A 96 -16.19 -4.06 -7.04
N ASN A 97 -17.35 -3.47 -7.31
CA ASN A 97 -17.54 -2.03 -7.12
C ASN A 97 -17.31 -1.62 -5.65
N GLU A 98 -17.70 -2.47 -4.70
CA GLU A 98 -17.57 -2.21 -3.27
C GLU A 98 -16.10 -2.24 -2.82
N ASP A 99 -15.30 -3.15 -3.39
CA ASP A 99 -13.85 -3.22 -3.13
C ASP A 99 -13.15 -2.00 -3.75
N PHE A 100 -13.48 -1.65 -4.99
CA PHE A 100 -12.95 -0.46 -5.65
C PHE A 100 -13.24 0.81 -4.84
N SER A 101 -14.50 1.05 -4.46
CA SER A 101 -14.86 2.22 -3.67
C SER A 101 -14.21 2.23 -2.28
N SER A 102 -14.00 1.05 -1.68
CA SER A 102 -13.30 0.96 -0.39
C SER A 102 -11.82 1.34 -0.54
N LEU A 103 -11.15 0.91 -1.60
CA LEU A 103 -9.75 1.25 -1.89
C LEU A 103 -9.59 2.72 -2.30
N GLU A 104 -10.53 3.24 -3.09
CA GLU A 104 -10.60 4.66 -3.45
C GLU A 104 -10.71 5.53 -2.19
N HIS A 105 -11.55 5.14 -1.24
CA HIS A 105 -11.70 5.88 0.01
C HIS A 105 -10.40 5.92 0.84
N VAL A 106 -9.68 4.79 0.92
CA VAL A 106 -8.35 4.75 1.57
C VAL A 106 -7.38 5.68 0.85
N TYR A 107 -7.37 5.65 -0.48
CA TYR A 107 -6.50 6.51 -1.28
C TYR A 107 -6.79 7.99 -1.08
N VAL A 108 -8.06 8.39 -1.10
CA VAL A 108 -8.48 9.79 -0.93
C VAL A 108 -8.19 10.31 0.49
N GLN A 109 -8.36 9.47 1.52
CA GLN A 109 -7.94 9.82 2.89
C GLN A 109 -6.42 10.01 2.99
N GLY A 110 -5.66 9.18 2.25
CA GLY A 110 -4.21 9.18 2.19
C GLY A 110 -3.59 10.30 1.35
N ALA A 111 -4.28 10.71 0.29
CA ALA A 111 -3.74 11.61 -0.71
C ALA A 111 -3.51 13.03 -0.15
N LEU A 112 -2.25 13.47 -0.09
CA LEU A 112 -1.94 14.88 0.08
C LEU A 112 -2.39 15.69 -1.15
N PRO A 113 -2.59 17.02 -1.00
CA PRO A 113 -2.83 17.90 -2.14
C PRO A 113 -1.76 17.71 -3.23
N GLY A 114 -2.18 17.26 -4.42
CA GLY A 114 -1.28 16.99 -5.56
C GLY A 114 -0.88 15.53 -5.79
N ALA A 115 -1.39 14.58 -4.99
CA ALA A 115 -1.29 13.16 -5.32
C ALA A 115 -1.90 12.87 -6.70
N ARG A 116 -1.39 11.84 -7.39
CA ARG A 116 -1.95 11.42 -8.68
C ARG A 116 -3.44 11.07 -8.48
N PRO A 117 -4.30 11.27 -9.48
CA PRO A 117 -5.68 10.83 -9.36
C PRO A 117 -5.72 9.31 -9.20
N PHE A 118 -6.62 8.83 -8.33
CA PHE A 118 -6.94 7.42 -8.27
C PHE A 118 -7.44 6.96 -9.65
N PRO A 119 -6.97 5.83 -10.19
CA PRO A 119 -7.32 5.41 -11.53
C PRO A 119 -8.81 5.12 -11.64
N THR A 120 -9.44 5.65 -12.67
CA THR A 120 -10.81 5.27 -13.04
C THR A 120 -10.81 3.84 -13.58
N ARG A 121 -11.78 3.04 -13.15
CA ARG A 121 -11.97 1.66 -13.58
C ARG A 121 -12.22 1.51 -15.08
#